data_AF-A0A1Y5D2E5-F1
#
_entry.id   AF-A0A1Y5D2E5-F1
#
_cell.length_a   1.000
_cell.length_b   1.000
_cell.length_c   1.000
_cell.angle_alpha   90.00
_cell.angle_beta   90.00
_cell.angle_gamma   90.00
#
_symmetry.space_group_name_H-M   'P 1'
#
loop_
_entity.id
_entity.type
_entity.pdbx_description
1 polymer ?
#
loop_
_entity_poly.entity_id
_entity_poly.type
_entity_poly.pdbx_seq_one_letter_code
_entity_poly.pdbx_strand_id
1 'polypeptide(L)'
;MNTKNKTQGVAAFTAKKLLSVLAMSAGLMTVSVTAADGAGRYDNLSKQLAIMNNIFTSSLQAQNDEKLRGTKIDSIYLAGQGVVFTVSSANSFMWRQGFNFVMPDIVAPVAPVPPEGADIDFKYFTHDENIVIQIESAQEEHEQHQEYYRELRDQQRDLAHQLRDLERESKDLAYQRRNADKEEKTALKLEQKKLEKQKVALTKNKETLAKRTKKIQVQQQKQQAKKQKQRSEQFTLLTSSLVETLCTYGNSLKALPKNEHVSLLFKSAGDKTARSGYKDQIYVFNKKDIAACANDSITSSKLSSKAIHYQF
;
A
#
# COMPACT_ATOMS: atom_id res chain seq x y z
N MET A 1 -76.94 -66.70 -24.37
CA MET A 1 -77.06 -67.82 -23.40
C MET A 1 -75.77 -67.85 -22.58
N ASN A 2 -75.79 -67.41 -21.31
CA ASN A 2 -75.87 -68.27 -20.12
C ASN A 2 -74.95 -69.51 -20.22
N THR A 3 -74.00 -69.82 -19.32
CA THR A 3 -73.90 -69.48 -17.88
C THR A 3 -72.65 -70.12 -17.25
N LYS A 4 -72.11 -69.47 -16.18
CA LYS A 4 -71.55 -70.02 -14.91
C LYS A 4 -70.13 -70.63 -14.91
N ASN A 5 -69.28 -70.51 -13.87
CA ASN A 5 -69.31 -69.77 -12.60
C ASN A 5 -67.93 -69.86 -11.86
N LYS A 6 -67.56 -68.75 -11.16
CA LYS A 6 -66.98 -68.59 -9.79
C LYS A 6 -65.89 -69.55 -9.25
N THR A 7 -64.65 -69.10 -8.97
CA THR A 7 -64.07 -68.36 -7.79
C THR A 7 -63.63 -69.20 -6.57
N GLN A 8 -62.31 -69.18 -6.33
CA GLN A 8 -61.51 -68.92 -5.10
C GLN A 8 -62.07 -69.11 -3.67
N GLY A 9 -61.18 -69.61 -2.79
CA GLY A 9 -61.03 -69.31 -1.34
C GLY A 9 -60.17 -70.37 -0.64
N VAL A 10 -59.51 -70.22 0.53
CA VAL A 10 -59.01 -69.14 1.41
C VAL A 10 -58.18 -69.83 2.55
N ALA A 11 -57.08 -69.21 2.97
CA ALA A 11 -56.34 -69.16 4.26
C ALA A 11 -56.38 -70.26 5.36
N ALA A 12 -55.25 -70.39 6.08
CA ALA A 12 -55.21 -70.46 7.56
C ALA A 12 -53.84 -70.07 8.17
N PHE A 13 -53.91 -69.44 9.34
CA PHE A 13 -52.90 -68.75 10.16
C PHE A 13 -52.52 -69.62 11.37
N THR A 14 -51.28 -69.54 11.91
CA THR A 14 -51.00 -69.77 13.36
C THR A 14 -49.69 -69.12 13.82
N ALA A 15 -49.65 -68.66 15.07
CA ALA A 15 -48.72 -67.67 15.63
C ALA A 15 -47.87 -68.19 16.82
N LYS A 16 -46.79 -67.43 17.10
CA LYS A 16 -46.06 -67.21 18.37
C LYS A 16 -45.24 -68.35 19.04
N LYS A 17 -43.93 -68.09 19.16
CA LYS A 17 -43.17 -68.16 20.43
C LYS A 17 -41.96 -67.19 20.41
N LEU A 18 -41.67 -66.62 21.59
CA LEU A 18 -40.82 -65.46 21.88
C LEU A 18 -39.48 -65.88 22.54
N LEU A 19 -38.46 -65.01 22.40
CA LEU A 19 -37.33 -64.69 23.32
C LEU A 19 -36.08 -65.61 23.45
N SER A 20 -34.94 -65.14 22.92
CA SER A 20 -33.59 -65.05 23.56
C SER A 20 -32.62 -64.31 22.60
N VAL A 21 -32.35 -63.01 22.73
CA VAL A 21 -31.25 -62.34 23.48
C VAL A 21 -29.81 -62.68 23.01
N LEU A 22 -29.09 -61.62 22.63
CA LEU A 22 -27.63 -61.43 22.45
C LEU A 22 -26.91 -62.07 21.24
N ALA A 23 -26.62 -61.23 20.23
CA ALA A 23 -25.31 -61.22 19.56
C ALA A 23 -25.00 -59.80 19.07
N MET A 24 -23.98 -59.21 19.68
CA MET A 24 -23.33 -57.94 19.36
C MET A 24 -22.56 -57.98 18.03
N SER A 25 -22.19 -56.78 17.55
CA SER A 25 -21.15 -56.44 16.54
C SER A 25 -21.56 -56.58 15.07
N ALA A 26 -21.15 -55.73 14.14
CA ALA A 26 -20.51 -54.42 14.14
C ALA A 26 -20.57 -53.96 12.68
N GLY A 27 -20.98 -52.71 12.42
CA GLY A 27 -21.10 -52.19 11.05
C GLY A 27 -21.16 -50.66 11.01
N LEU A 28 -20.44 -49.97 11.90
CA LEU A 28 -20.08 -48.58 11.64
C LEU A 28 -18.81 -48.58 10.79
N MET A 29 -18.98 -48.30 9.49
CA MET A 29 -17.88 -47.85 8.63
C MET A 29 -17.43 -46.48 9.13
N THR A 30 -16.42 -46.47 10.00
CA THR A 30 -15.62 -45.27 10.28
C THR A 30 -14.80 -44.96 9.03
N VAL A 31 -15.03 -43.78 8.44
CA VAL A 31 -14.06 -43.14 7.54
C VAL A 31 -12.85 -42.78 8.40
N SER A 32 -11.86 -43.66 8.39
CA SER A 32 -10.54 -43.40 8.97
C SER A 32 -9.87 -42.33 8.13
N VAL A 33 -9.98 -41.07 8.54
CA VAL A 33 -9.05 -40.03 8.08
C VAL A 33 -7.71 -40.36 8.70
N THR A 34 -6.79 -40.91 7.91
CA THR A 34 -5.40 -41.13 8.31
C THR A 34 -4.73 -39.77 8.51
N ALA A 35 -4.76 -39.25 9.73
CA ALA A 35 -4.10 -38.01 10.13
C ALA A 35 -2.56 -38.16 10.31
N ALA A 36 -1.99 -39.33 10.05
CA ALA A 36 -0.56 -39.60 10.21
C ALA A 36 0.31 -39.14 9.01
N ASP A 37 -0.26 -39.07 7.80
CA ASP A 37 0.45 -38.60 6.59
C ASP A 37 0.48 -37.06 6.45
N GLY A 38 -0.28 -36.35 7.29
CA GLY A 38 -0.37 -34.89 7.26
C GLY A 38 0.87 -34.19 7.81
N ALA A 39 1.35 -34.63 8.99
CA ALA A 39 2.42 -33.95 9.72
C ALA A 39 3.75 -33.93 8.93
N GLY A 40 4.20 -35.09 8.44
CA GLY A 40 5.44 -35.18 7.65
C GLY A 40 5.38 -34.45 6.31
N ARG A 41 4.19 -34.31 5.71
CA ARG A 41 4.01 -33.56 4.46
C ARG A 41 4.18 -32.06 4.65
N TYR A 42 3.64 -31.50 5.74
CA TYR A 42 3.79 -30.08 6.04
C TYR A 42 5.21 -29.73 6.49
N ASP A 43 5.90 -30.62 7.21
CA ASP A 43 7.30 -30.44 7.58
C ASP A 43 8.24 -30.43 6.37
N ASN A 44 7.98 -31.28 5.38
CA ASN A 44 8.76 -31.28 4.14
C ASN A 44 8.47 -30.02 3.31
N LEU A 45 7.21 -29.56 3.30
CA LEU A 45 6.83 -28.33 2.62
C LEU A 45 7.47 -27.10 3.28
N SER A 46 7.43 -26.99 4.61
CA SER A 46 8.02 -25.87 5.35
C SER A 46 9.53 -25.76 5.10
N LYS A 47 10.25 -26.89 5.07
CA LYS A 47 11.67 -26.94 4.68
C LYS A 47 11.90 -26.45 3.26
N GLN A 48 11.09 -26.88 2.29
CA GLN A 48 11.19 -26.43 0.90
C GLN A 48 10.89 -24.93 0.76
N LEU A 49 9.92 -24.41 1.52
CA LEU A 49 9.61 -22.99 1.55
C LEU A 49 10.74 -22.15 2.15
N ALA A 50 11.38 -22.62 3.23
CA ALA A 50 12.54 -21.96 3.80
C ALA A 50 13.71 -21.92 2.81
N ILE A 51 13.96 -23.01 2.09
CA ILE A 51 14.98 -23.06 1.02
C ILE A 51 14.63 -22.06 -0.08
N MET A 52 13.38 -22.06 -0.57
CA MET A 52 12.96 -21.12 -1.61
C MET A 52 13.08 -19.66 -1.15
N ASN A 53 12.76 -19.38 0.11
CA ASN A 53 12.90 -18.04 0.68
C ASN A 53 14.36 -17.56 0.68
N ASN A 54 15.27 -18.45 1.07
CA ASN A 54 16.71 -18.18 1.01
C ASN A 54 17.17 -17.97 -0.44
N ILE A 55 16.70 -18.79 -1.39
CA ILE A 55 17.01 -18.63 -2.82
C ILE A 55 16.55 -17.27 -3.33
N PHE A 56 15.32 -16.84 -3.02
CA PHE A 56 14.85 -15.52 -3.42
C PHE A 56 15.71 -14.41 -2.82
N THR A 57 16.01 -14.49 -1.52
CA THR A 57 16.82 -13.51 -0.82
C THR A 57 18.22 -13.41 -1.42
N SER A 58 18.88 -14.56 -1.65
CA SER A 58 20.20 -14.62 -2.28
C SER A 58 20.18 -14.17 -3.74
N SER A 59 19.15 -14.51 -4.51
CA SER A 59 19.00 -14.08 -5.91
C SER A 59 18.86 -12.56 -6.01
N LEU A 60 18.06 -11.94 -5.14
CA LEU A 60 17.92 -10.48 -5.09
C LEU A 60 19.22 -9.79 -4.64
N GLN A 61 19.95 -10.36 -3.68
CA GLN A 61 21.24 -9.83 -3.24
C GLN A 61 22.32 -9.93 -4.32
N ALA A 62 22.29 -10.98 -5.14
CA ALA A 62 23.23 -11.19 -6.23
C ALA A 62 23.08 -10.19 -7.39
N GLN A 63 21.91 -9.55 -7.55
CA GLN A 63 21.67 -8.60 -8.63
C GLN A 63 22.42 -7.26 -8.51
N ASN A 64 23.30 -7.08 -7.51
CA ASN A 64 24.12 -5.88 -7.30
C ASN A 64 23.35 -4.54 -7.28
N ASP A 65 22.02 -4.58 -7.16
CA ASP A 65 21.20 -3.39 -6.97
C ASP A 65 20.95 -3.22 -5.46
N GLU A 66 21.53 -2.15 -4.91
CA GLU A 66 21.39 -1.78 -3.50
C GLU A 66 19.92 -1.67 -3.07
N LYS A 67 19.02 -1.31 -4.00
CA LYS A 67 17.57 -1.18 -3.76
C LYS A 67 16.88 -2.53 -3.54
N LEU A 68 17.44 -3.62 -4.07
CA LEU A 68 16.88 -4.97 -3.94
C LEU A 68 17.39 -5.68 -2.67
N ARG A 69 18.57 -5.30 -2.15
CA ARG A 69 19.21 -5.92 -0.98
C ARG A 69 18.40 -5.85 0.31
N GLY A 70 17.59 -4.80 0.49
CA GLY A 70 16.70 -4.64 1.64
C GLY A 70 15.37 -5.38 1.55
N THR A 71 15.12 -6.17 0.50
CA THR A 71 13.84 -6.85 0.33
C THR A 71 13.73 -8.05 1.27
N LYS A 72 12.70 -8.05 2.12
CA LYS A 72 12.32 -9.17 2.98
C LYS A 72 11.21 -9.96 2.34
N ILE A 73 11.36 -11.27 2.35
CA ILE A 73 10.38 -12.20 1.80
C ILE A 73 10.01 -13.17 2.94
N ASP A 74 8.72 -13.29 3.16
CA ASP A 74 8.14 -14.29 4.07
C ASP A 74 7.27 -15.24 3.26
N SER A 75 7.07 -16.46 3.76
CA SER A 75 6.26 -17.46 3.08
C SER A 75 5.22 -18.04 4.03
N ILE A 76 4.00 -18.19 3.54
CA ILE A 76 2.88 -18.80 4.27
C ILE A 76 2.23 -19.83 3.36
N TYR A 77 1.91 -20.99 3.92
CA TYR A 77 1.15 -22.02 3.21
C TYR A 77 -0.31 -22.02 3.65
N LEU A 78 -1.22 -22.02 2.67
CA LEU A 78 -2.66 -22.10 2.83
C LEU A 78 -3.14 -23.43 2.22
N ALA A 79 -3.58 -24.35 3.08
CA ALA A 79 -4.00 -25.69 2.64
C ALA A 79 -5.08 -25.63 1.55
N GLY A 80 -4.85 -26.32 0.43
CA GLY A 80 -5.77 -26.38 -0.71
C GLY A 80 -5.78 -25.14 -1.60
N GLN A 81 -5.10 -24.06 -1.22
CA GLN A 81 -4.99 -22.82 -2.01
C GLN A 81 -3.57 -22.66 -2.57
N GLY A 82 -2.57 -22.99 -1.75
CA GLY A 82 -1.16 -22.99 -2.12
C GLY A 82 -0.30 -22.08 -1.25
N VAL A 83 0.76 -21.53 -1.82
CA VAL A 83 1.78 -20.76 -1.08
C VAL A 83 1.64 -19.28 -1.39
N VAL A 84 1.77 -18.44 -0.37
CA VAL A 84 1.86 -16.99 -0.50
C VAL A 84 3.23 -16.54 -0.03
N PHE A 85 4.01 -15.96 -0.94
CA PHE A 85 5.24 -15.25 -0.64
C PHE A 85 4.92 -13.76 -0.49
N THR A 86 5.10 -13.22 0.71
CA THR A 86 4.90 -11.80 0.96
C THR A 86 6.23 -11.08 0.85
N VAL A 87 6.31 -10.19 -0.13
CA VAL A 87 7.48 -9.39 -0.44
C VAL A 87 7.28 -8.00 0.15
N SER A 88 8.19 -7.61 1.04
CA SER A 88 8.25 -6.28 1.64
C SER A 88 9.62 -5.69 1.42
N SER A 89 9.70 -4.50 0.82
CA SER A 89 10.97 -3.77 0.75
C SER A 89 11.31 -3.20 2.14
N ALA A 90 12.59 -3.15 2.55
CA ALA A 90 12.99 -2.42 3.77
C ALA A 90 12.58 -0.94 3.70
N ASN A 91 12.60 -0.37 2.49
CA ASN A 91 12.08 0.97 2.24
C ASN A 91 10.55 1.04 2.33
N SER A 92 9.84 -0.09 2.51
CA SER A 92 8.39 -0.14 2.74
C SER A 92 7.96 0.70 3.94
N PHE A 93 8.85 0.98 4.90
CA PHE A 93 8.54 1.93 5.96
C PHE A 93 8.28 3.34 5.40
N MET A 94 9.11 3.82 4.45
CA MET A 94 8.85 5.06 3.71
C MET A 94 7.60 4.98 2.80
N TRP A 95 7.17 3.77 2.42
CA TRP A 95 6.01 3.55 1.54
C TRP A 95 4.67 3.28 2.29
N ARG A 96 4.71 2.79 3.54
CA ARG A 96 3.56 2.48 4.42
C ARG A 96 3.10 3.71 5.18
N GLN A 97 4.04 4.53 5.62
CA GLN A 97 3.71 5.87 6.09
C GLN A 97 3.47 6.72 4.86
N GLY A 98 2.25 7.23 4.71
CA GLY A 98 1.82 8.04 3.58
C GLY A 98 2.56 9.38 3.43
N PHE A 99 3.89 9.42 3.40
CA PHE A 99 4.69 10.54 2.91
C PHE A 99 4.63 10.63 1.38
N ASN A 100 3.44 10.41 0.87
CA ASN A 100 3.10 10.68 -0.50
C ASN A 100 2.69 12.15 -0.51
N PHE A 101 3.71 13.02 -0.55
CA PHE A 101 3.59 14.48 -0.66
C PHE A 101 2.69 14.85 -1.83
N VAL A 102 1.39 14.78 -1.63
CA VAL A 102 0.42 15.52 -2.41
C VAL A 102 0.00 16.61 -1.45
N MET A 103 0.65 17.75 -1.62
CA MET A 103 0.10 18.98 -1.07
C MET A 103 -1.27 19.16 -1.71
N PRO A 104 -2.33 19.44 -0.94
CA PRO A 104 -3.57 19.90 -1.54
C PRO A 104 -3.26 21.15 -2.37
N ASP A 105 -3.91 21.25 -3.53
CA ASP A 105 -3.85 22.43 -4.38
C ASP A 105 -4.04 23.68 -3.52
N ILE A 106 -3.22 24.69 -3.78
CA ILE A 106 -3.25 25.98 -3.08
C ILE A 106 -4.51 26.74 -3.54
N VAL A 107 -5.67 26.26 -3.12
CA VAL A 107 -6.86 27.08 -2.94
C VAL A 107 -6.69 27.73 -1.58
N ALA A 108 -6.84 29.06 -1.53
CA ALA A 108 -6.69 29.85 -0.32
C ALA A 108 -7.40 29.17 0.87
N PRO A 109 -6.77 29.07 2.06
CA PRO A 109 -7.33 28.30 3.16
C PRO A 109 -8.62 28.95 3.65
N VAL A 110 -9.73 28.21 3.59
CA VAL A 110 -10.78 28.31 4.61
C VAL A 110 -10.12 27.96 5.94
N ALA A 111 -10.46 28.71 6.99
CA ALA A 111 -9.81 28.64 8.29
C ALA A 111 -9.69 27.18 8.81
N PRO A 112 -8.54 26.77 9.37
CA PRO A 112 -8.37 25.43 9.91
C PRO A 112 -9.22 25.25 11.16
N VAL A 113 -10.04 24.21 11.16
CA VAL A 113 -10.58 23.60 12.38
C VAL A 113 -9.41 22.87 13.06
N PRO A 114 -9.20 23.01 14.38
CA PRO A 114 -8.05 22.41 15.05
C PRO A 114 -8.10 20.88 14.95
N PRO A 115 -6.99 20.21 14.57
CA PRO A 115 -6.89 18.76 14.71
C PRO A 115 -6.78 18.40 16.19
N GLU A 116 -7.62 17.46 16.65
CA GLU A 116 -7.37 16.73 17.89
C GLU A 116 -6.01 16.05 17.78
N GLY A 117 -5.15 16.32 18.77
CA GLY A 117 -3.80 15.76 18.85
C GLY A 117 -3.84 14.24 18.88
N ALA A 118 -3.30 13.64 17.82
CA ALA A 118 -2.77 12.28 17.89
C ALA A 118 -1.25 12.42 17.84
N ASP A 119 -0.63 12.51 19.03
CA ASP A 119 0.78 12.20 19.18
C ASP A 119 0.94 10.70 18.91
N ILE A 120 1.30 10.37 17.67
CA ILE A 120 1.60 8.99 17.31
C ILE A 120 3.09 8.78 17.58
N ASP A 121 3.41 8.35 18.80
CA ASP A 121 4.73 7.86 19.18
C ASP A 121 4.99 6.52 18.46
N PHE A 122 5.85 6.53 17.44
CA PHE A 122 6.24 5.32 16.70
C PHE A 122 7.56 4.80 17.25
N LYS A 123 7.49 3.68 17.99
CA LYS A 123 8.68 2.90 18.35
C LYS A 123 9.13 2.02 17.18
N TYR A 124 10.35 2.24 16.72
CA TYR A 124 10.98 1.51 15.62
C TYR A 124 11.71 0.27 16.16
N PHE A 125 11.30 -0.91 15.70
CA PHE A 125 12.04 -2.16 15.93
C PHE A 125 12.66 -2.64 14.60
N THR A 126 13.79 -2.07 14.21
CA THR A 126 14.63 -2.58 13.11
C THR A 126 16.06 -2.74 13.61
N HIS A 127 16.63 -3.94 13.48
CA HIS A 127 17.97 -4.30 13.99
C HIS A 127 19.13 -3.91 13.05
N ASP A 128 18.91 -3.01 12.09
CA ASP A 128 19.92 -2.62 11.10
C ASP A 128 20.25 -1.13 11.26
N GLU A 129 21.41 -0.85 11.86
CA GLU A 129 21.86 0.50 12.23
C GLU A 129 21.99 1.44 11.01
N ASN A 130 22.37 0.90 9.85
CA ASN A 130 22.50 1.71 8.63
C ASN A 130 21.13 2.22 8.13
N ILE A 131 20.08 1.42 8.31
CA ILE A 131 18.72 1.81 7.93
C ILE A 131 18.20 2.90 8.87
N VAL A 132 18.51 2.81 10.17
CA VAL A 132 18.14 3.82 11.16
C VAL A 132 18.74 5.18 10.82
N ILE A 133 20.04 5.23 10.53
CA ILE A 133 20.74 6.49 10.15
C ILE A 133 20.15 7.10 8.87
N GLN A 134 19.81 6.29 7.88
CA GLN A 134 19.18 6.78 6.65
C GLN A 134 17.77 7.32 6.88
N ILE A 135 17.02 6.73 7.82
CA ILE A 135 15.68 7.21 8.19
C ILE A 135 15.77 8.54 8.93
N GLU A 136 16.69 8.65 9.91
CA GLU A 136 16.90 9.87 10.69
C GLU A 136 17.31 11.03 9.79
N SER A 137 18.31 10.84 8.93
CA SER A 137 18.73 11.88 7.97
C SER A 137 17.61 12.29 7.00
N ALA A 138 16.82 11.35 6.51
CA ALA A 138 15.67 11.65 5.67
C ALA A 138 14.56 12.40 6.42
N GLN A 139 14.39 12.13 7.73
CA GLN A 139 13.46 12.84 8.60
C GLN A 139 13.91 14.28 8.85
N GLU A 140 15.19 14.50 9.15
CA GLU A 140 15.76 15.84 9.35
C GLU A 140 15.60 16.71 8.09
N GLU A 141 15.96 16.17 6.92
CA GLU A 141 15.75 16.87 5.65
C GLU A 141 14.27 17.22 5.43
N HIS A 142 13.37 16.33 5.83
CA HIS A 142 11.94 16.53 5.71
C HIS A 142 11.42 17.61 6.67
N GLU A 143 11.87 17.62 7.93
CA GLU A 143 11.52 18.64 8.92
C GLU A 143 11.97 20.02 8.45
N GLN A 144 13.22 20.15 8.01
CA GLN A 144 13.75 21.39 7.43
C GLN A 144 12.92 21.84 6.22
N HIS A 145 12.55 20.90 5.35
CA HIS A 145 11.73 21.21 4.20
C HIS A 145 10.33 21.69 4.65
N GLN A 146 9.69 21.04 5.63
CA GLN A 146 8.39 21.48 6.15
C GLN A 146 8.45 22.85 6.81
N GLU A 147 9.44 23.12 7.64
CA GLU A 147 9.67 24.42 8.26
C GLU A 147 9.80 25.51 7.20
N TYR A 148 10.56 25.24 6.14
CA TYR A 148 10.71 26.16 5.02
C TYR A 148 9.36 26.49 4.32
N TYR A 149 8.44 25.52 4.15
CA TYR A 149 7.10 25.84 3.62
C TYR A 149 6.24 26.60 4.61
N ARG A 150 6.34 26.28 5.90
CA ARG A 150 5.61 27.01 6.94
C ARG A 150 6.03 28.47 6.92
N GLU A 151 7.33 28.73 6.91
CA GLU A 151 7.88 30.08 6.81
C GLU A 151 7.39 30.81 5.55
N LEU A 152 7.42 30.15 4.38
CA LEU A 152 6.89 30.74 3.15
C LEU A 152 5.39 31.08 3.24
N ARG A 153 4.59 30.25 3.90
CA ARG A 153 3.15 30.52 4.11
C ARG A 153 2.94 31.66 5.10
N ASP A 154 3.74 31.71 6.15
CA ASP A 154 3.67 32.77 7.16
C ASP A 154 4.07 34.12 6.55
N GLN A 155 5.14 34.17 5.76
CA GLN A 155 5.52 35.36 4.98
C GLN A 155 4.40 35.83 4.03
N GLN A 156 3.72 34.90 3.36
CA GLN A 156 2.57 35.26 2.52
C GLN A 156 1.40 35.81 3.33
N ARG A 157 1.12 35.22 4.50
CA ARG A 157 0.06 35.65 5.41
C ARG A 157 0.38 37.03 5.98
N ASP A 158 1.60 37.27 6.44
CA ASP A 158 2.05 38.54 7.02
C ASP A 158 1.98 39.67 6.01
N LEU A 159 2.46 39.44 4.78
CA LEU A 159 2.31 40.43 3.71
C LEU A 159 0.83 40.72 3.39
N ALA A 160 -0.05 39.72 3.46
CA ALA A 160 -1.48 39.93 3.27
C ALA A 160 -2.12 40.70 4.43
N HIS A 161 -1.65 40.54 5.67
CA HIS A 161 -2.09 41.37 6.80
C HIS A 161 -1.60 42.80 6.66
N GLN A 162 -0.30 43.01 6.41
CA GLN A 162 0.28 44.34 6.22
C GLN A 162 -0.40 45.10 5.07
N LEU A 163 -0.67 44.45 3.93
CA LEU A 163 -1.39 45.08 2.83
C LEU A 163 -2.82 45.48 3.21
N ARG A 164 -3.51 44.68 4.03
CA ARG A 164 -4.86 44.98 4.54
C ARG A 164 -4.84 46.12 5.55
N ASP A 165 -3.86 46.16 6.43
CA ASP A 165 -3.74 47.21 7.45
C ASP A 165 -3.38 48.55 6.81
N LEU A 166 -2.45 48.57 5.85
CA LEU A 166 -2.19 49.76 5.03
C LEU A 166 -3.43 50.21 4.24
N GLU A 167 -4.26 49.27 3.77
CA GLU A 167 -5.51 49.63 3.09
C GLU A 167 -6.52 50.26 4.06
N ARG A 168 -6.64 49.74 5.28
CA ARG A 168 -7.49 50.31 6.34
C ARG A 168 -7.02 51.71 6.73
N GLU A 169 -5.73 51.86 7.03
CA GLU A 169 -5.13 53.16 7.33
C GLU A 169 -5.33 54.17 6.19
N SER A 170 -5.16 53.72 4.93
CA SER A 170 -5.40 54.59 3.77
C SER A 170 -6.84 55.09 3.68
N LYS A 171 -7.82 54.25 4.06
CA LYS A 171 -9.26 54.58 4.09
C LYS A 171 -9.58 55.50 5.27
N ASP A 172 -8.99 55.27 6.43
CA ASP A 172 -9.18 56.10 7.62
C ASP A 172 -8.61 57.50 7.41
N LEU A 173 -7.40 57.61 6.87
CA LEU A 173 -6.83 58.91 6.46
C LEU A 173 -7.69 59.59 5.39
N ALA A 174 -8.28 58.83 4.46
CA ALA A 174 -9.17 59.39 3.45
C ALA A 174 -10.48 59.91 4.05
N TYR A 175 -10.98 59.31 5.14
CA TYR A 175 -12.13 59.79 5.90
C TYR A 175 -11.78 61.05 6.69
N GLN A 176 -10.68 61.03 7.46
CA GLN A 176 -10.19 62.19 8.21
C GLN A 176 -9.99 63.41 7.30
N ARG A 177 -9.40 63.20 6.12
CA ARG A 177 -9.17 64.26 5.13
C ARG A 177 -10.45 64.93 4.62
N ARG A 178 -11.62 64.27 4.67
CA ARG A 178 -12.90 64.90 4.26
C ARG A 178 -13.36 65.93 5.28
N ASN A 179 -13.11 65.68 6.57
CA ASN A 179 -13.62 66.49 7.67
C ASN A 179 -12.58 67.47 8.24
N ALA A 180 -11.30 67.36 7.84
CA ALA A 180 -10.19 68.16 8.35
C ALA A 180 -10.07 69.58 7.74
N ASP A 181 -9.38 70.47 8.45
CA ASP A 181 -9.07 71.83 8.01
C ASP A 181 -7.99 71.88 6.91
N LYS A 182 -7.77 73.05 6.30
CA LYS A 182 -6.86 73.20 5.14
C LYS A 182 -5.42 72.75 5.44
N GLU A 183 -4.91 73.05 6.63
CA GLU A 183 -3.54 72.70 7.04
C GLU A 183 -3.41 71.19 7.33
N GLU A 184 -4.33 70.61 8.10
CA GLU A 184 -4.39 69.17 8.35
C GLU A 184 -4.57 68.34 7.08
N LYS A 185 -5.35 68.84 6.10
CA LYS A 185 -5.49 68.20 4.78
C LYS A 185 -4.16 68.04 4.05
N THR A 186 -3.20 68.94 4.25
CA THR A 186 -1.87 68.83 3.63
C THR A 186 -1.00 67.79 4.32
N ALA A 187 -1.04 67.73 5.66
CA ALA A 187 -0.34 66.71 6.44
C ALA A 187 -0.85 65.29 6.12
N LEU A 188 -2.18 65.10 6.11
CA LEU A 188 -2.83 63.83 5.78
C LEU A 188 -2.52 63.36 4.34
N LYS A 189 -2.39 64.28 3.38
CA LYS A 189 -1.96 63.94 2.00
C LYS A 189 -0.52 63.42 1.96
N LEU A 190 0.35 63.93 2.83
CA LEU A 190 1.75 63.54 2.89
C LEU A 190 1.89 62.12 3.48
N GLU A 191 1.11 61.80 4.52
CA GLU A 191 1.00 60.45 5.08
C GLU A 191 0.40 59.45 4.09
N GLN A 192 -0.67 59.80 3.38
CA GLN A 192 -1.23 58.95 2.31
C GLN A 192 -0.18 58.59 1.25
N LYS A 193 0.69 59.54 0.87
CA LYS A 193 1.79 59.26 -0.07
C LYS A 193 2.84 58.31 0.52
N LYS A 194 3.08 58.34 1.84
CA LYS A 194 3.99 57.40 2.51
C LYS A 194 3.39 55.98 2.52
N LEU A 195 2.11 55.85 2.84
CA LEU A 195 1.40 54.56 2.82
C LEU A 195 1.37 53.95 1.41
N GLU A 196 1.11 54.75 0.37
CA GLU A 196 1.14 54.27 -1.02
C GLU A 196 2.54 53.75 -1.42
N LYS A 197 3.62 54.42 -1.01
CA LYS A 197 4.98 53.93 -1.24
C LYS A 197 5.23 52.58 -0.55
N GLN A 198 4.78 52.43 0.70
CA GLN A 198 4.89 51.17 1.44
C GLN A 198 4.07 50.06 0.77
N LYS A 199 2.84 50.36 0.34
CA LYS A 199 1.98 49.42 -0.39
C LYS A 199 2.64 48.92 -1.66
N VAL A 200 3.24 49.80 -2.47
CA VAL A 200 3.97 49.41 -3.69
C VAL A 200 5.20 48.55 -3.40
N ALA A 201 5.91 48.79 -2.28
CA ALA A 201 7.01 47.94 -1.87
C ALA A 201 6.53 46.53 -1.47
N LEU A 202 5.44 46.45 -0.70
CA LEU A 202 4.87 45.18 -0.26
C LEU A 202 4.24 44.37 -1.41
N THR A 203 3.62 45.02 -2.42
CA THR A 203 3.11 44.31 -3.60
C THR A 203 4.24 43.68 -4.42
N LYS A 204 5.38 44.37 -4.57
CA LYS A 204 6.59 43.80 -5.19
C LYS A 204 7.09 42.57 -4.42
N ASN A 205 7.12 42.62 -3.09
CA ASN A 205 7.51 41.49 -2.25
C ASN A 205 6.54 40.31 -2.39
N LYS A 206 5.24 40.58 -2.51
CA LYS A 206 4.23 39.55 -2.77
C LYS A 206 4.45 38.85 -4.12
N GLU A 207 4.77 39.60 -5.17
CA GLU A 207 5.04 39.04 -6.50
C GLU A 207 6.32 38.19 -6.53
N THR A 208 7.39 38.62 -5.84
CA THR A 208 8.63 37.85 -5.77
C THR A 208 8.44 36.55 -5.00
N LEU A 209 7.69 36.58 -3.89
CA LEU A 209 7.33 35.36 -3.15
C LEU A 209 6.45 34.42 -3.97
N ALA A 210 5.43 34.94 -4.67
CA ALA A 210 4.60 34.11 -5.54
C ALA A 210 5.41 33.39 -6.63
N LYS A 211 6.41 34.05 -7.21
CA LYS A 211 7.34 33.44 -8.17
C LYS A 211 8.18 32.33 -7.53
N ARG A 212 8.69 32.55 -6.31
CA ARG A 212 9.46 31.54 -5.55
C ARG A 212 8.61 30.32 -5.24
N THR A 213 7.41 30.50 -4.71
CA THR A 213 6.48 29.41 -4.39
C THR A 213 6.13 28.57 -5.63
N LYS A 214 5.86 29.20 -6.78
CA LYS A 214 5.59 28.48 -8.03
C LYS A 214 6.78 27.64 -8.50
N LYS A 215 8.01 28.17 -8.42
CA LYS A 215 9.22 27.41 -8.77
C LYS A 215 9.38 26.17 -7.92
N ILE A 216 9.16 26.32 -6.62
CA ILE A 216 9.26 25.23 -5.66
C ILE A 216 8.18 24.16 -5.94
N GLN A 217 6.94 24.57 -6.19
CA GLN A 217 5.85 23.64 -6.54
C GLN A 217 6.16 22.83 -7.80
N VAL A 218 6.70 23.47 -8.85
CA VAL A 218 7.11 22.78 -10.08
C VAL A 218 8.27 21.81 -9.83
N GLN A 219 9.24 22.19 -9.00
CA GLN A 219 10.34 21.30 -8.62
C GLN A 219 9.84 20.08 -7.86
N GLN A 220 8.91 20.27 -6.92
CA GLN A 220 8.28 19.17 -6.19
C GLN A 220 7.54 18.21 -7.11
N GLN A 221 6.69 18.71 -8.00
CA GLN A 221 5.95 17.87 -8.96
C GLN A 221 6.91 17.05 -9.84
N LYS A 222 8.02 17.66 -10.29
CA LYS A 222 9.06 16.95 -11.04
C LYS A 222 9.75 15.87 -10.21
N GLN A 223 10.08 16.16 -8.95
CA GLN A 223 10.70 15.17 -8.06
C GLN A 223 9.74 14.02 -7.73
N GLN A 224 8.46 14.30 -7.50
CA GLN A 224 7.43 13.29 -7.27
C GLN A 224 7.26 12.38 -8.48
N ALA A 225 7.16 12.95 -9.68
CA ALA A 225 7.09 12.18 -10.92
C ALA A 225 8.33 11.30 -11.12
N LYS A 226 9.54 11.81 -10.81
CA LYS A 226 10.78 11.01 -10.84
C LYS A 226 10.74 9.85 -9.84
N LYS A 227 10.34 10.11 -8.58
CA LYS A 227 10.22 9.07 -7.55
C LYS A 227 9.20 8.00 -7.94
N GLN A 228 8.06 8.40 -8.52
CA GLN A 228 7.03 7.46 -8.97
C GLN A 228 7.52 6.58 -10.13
N LYS A 229 8.27 7.14 -11.08
CA LYS A 229 8.89 6.37 -12.18
C LYS A 229 9.96 5.40 -11.68
N GLN A 230 10.88 5.87 -10.84
CA GLN A 230 11.91 5.03 -10.24
C GLN A 230 11.31 3.87 -9.45
N ARG A 231 10.19 4.13 -8.76
CA ARG A 231 9.44 3.09 -8.04
C ARG A 231 8.82 2.06 -8.97
N SER A 232 8.14 2.48 -10.04
CA SER A 232 7.58 1.52 -10.99
C SER A 232 8.67 0.66 -11.64
N GLU A 233 9.80 1.27 -11.99
CA GLU A 233 10.96 0.57 -12.55
C GLU A 233 11.53 -0.46 -11.55
N GLN A 234 11.70 -0.07 -10.29
CA GLN A 234 12.13 -0.97 -9.21
C GLN A 234 11.18 -2.16 -9.05
N PHE A 235 9.86 -1.93 -9.02
CA PHE A 235 8.91 -3.03 -8.91
C PHE A 235 8.92 -3.94 -10.13
N THR A 236 9.09 -3.39 -11.34
CA THR A 236 9.21 -4.22 -12.54
C THR A 236 10.45 -5.09 -12.49
N LEU A 237 11.60 -4.55 -12.08
CA LEU A 237 12.86 -5.28 -11.94
C LEU A 237 12.74 -6.38 -10.87
N LEU A 238 12.19 -6.04 -9.72
CA LEU A 238 11.98 -6.96 -8.62
C LEU A 238 11.04 -8.10 -9.04
N THR A 239 9.92 -7.77 -9.70
CA THR A 239 8.98 -8.77 -10.20
C THR A 239 9.63 -9.69 -11.22
N SER A 240 10.39 -9.14 -12.19
CA SER A 240 11.08 -9.97 -13.18
C SER A 240 12.12 -10.90 -12.53
N SER A 241 12.87 -10.40 -11.55
CA SER A 241 13.85 -11.19 -10.81
C SER A 241 13.18 -12.36 -10.10
N LEU A 242 12.09 -12.11 -9.36
CA LEU A 242 11.40 -13.18 -8.64
C LEU A 242 10.72 -14.19 -9.56
N VAL A 243 10.15 -13.75 -10.69
CA VAL A 243 9.57 -14.67 -11.67
C VAL A 243 10.66 -15.52 -12.34
N GLU A 244 11.82 -14.94 -12.62
CA GLU A 244 12.98 -15.67 -13.13
C GLU A 244 13.50 -16.68 -12.10
N THR A 245 13.62 -16.29 -10.83
CA THR A 245 13.99 -17.21 -9.74
C THR A 245 12.96 -18.33 -9.59
N LEU A 246 11.65 -18.03 -9.69
CA LEU A 246 10.59 -19.03 -9.70
C LEU A 246 10.70 -19.97 -10.89
N CYS A 247 11.11 -19.48 -12.05
CA CYS A 247 11.34 -20.30 -13.23
C CYS A 247 12.54 -21.24 -12.97
N THR A 248 13.70 -20.71 -12.61
CA THR A 248 14.93 -21.50 -12.42
C THR A 248 14.82 -22.52 -11.28
N TYR A 249 14.20 -22.13 -10.16
CA TYR A 249 14.18 -22.93 -8.94
C TYR A 249 12.80 -23.51 -8.61
N GLY A 250 11.79 -23.32 -9.47
CA GLY A 250 10.42 -23.79 -9.24
C GLY A 250 10.29 -25.28 -8.95
N ASN A 251 11.24 -26.07 -9.45
CA ASN A 251 11.36 -27.51 -9.18
C ASN A 251 11.67 -27.86 -7.71
N SER A 252 12.07 -26.89 -6.88
CA SER A 252 12.29 -27.09 -5.44
C SER A 252 10.98 -27.26 -4.65
N LEU A 253 9.85 -26.76 -5.16
CA LEU A 253 8.53 -26.87 -4.53
C LEU A 253 7.85 -28.21 -4.82
N LYS A 254 8.56 -29.34 -4.63
CA LYS A 254 8.03 -30.68 -4.97
C LYS A 254 6.85 -31.08 -4.10
N ALA A 255 6.86 -30.73 -2.81
CA ALA A 255 5.83 -31.09 -1.84
C ALA A 255 4.49 -30.38 -2.07
N LEU A 256 4.48 -29.28 -2.83
CA LEU A 256 3.25 -28.56 -3.17
C LEU A 256 2.36 -29.41 -4.11
N PRO A 257 1.05 -29.57 -3.89
CA PRO A 257 0.18 -30.25 -4.84
C PRO A 257 0.14 -29.59 -6.23
N LYS A 258 -0.02 -30.38 -7.31
CA LYS A 258 -0.04 -29.91 -8.71
C LYS A 258 -1.21 -28.97 -9.03
N ASN A 259 -2.27 -28.98 -8.22
CA ASN A 259 -3.47 -28.19 -8.43
C ASN A 259 -3.49 -26.90 -7.58
N GLU A 260 -2.44 -26.64 -6.80
CA GLU A 260 -2.32 -25.44 -5.97
C GLU A 260 -1.53 -24.34 -6.66
N HIS A 261 -1.63 -23.13 -6.12
CA HIS A 261 -1.03 -21.93 -6.68
C HIS A 261 0.18 -21.44 -5.87
N VAL A 262 1.02 -20.63 -6.51
CA VAL A 262 2.06 -19.87 -5.84
C VAL A 262 1.75 -18.40 -6.08
N SER A 263 1.59 -17.64 -5.00
CA SER A 263 1.24 -16.22 -5.05
C SER A 263 2.39 -15.37 -4.56
N LEU A 264 2.75 -14.33 -5.32
CA LEU A 264 3.66 -13.27 -4.88
C LEU A 264 2.82 -12.06 -4.49
N LEU A 265 2.86 -11.69 -3.20
CA LEU A 265 2.19 -10.52 -2.63
C LEU A 265 3.23 -9.41 -2.42
N PHE A 266 3.18 -8.37 -3.24
CA PHE A 266 4.01 -7.18 -3.09
C PHE A 266 3.28 -6.15 -2.24
N LYS A 267 3.75 -5.96 -0.99
CA LYS A 267 3.16 -4.98 -0.08
C LYS A 267 3.36 -3.57 -0.60
N SER A 268 2.28 -2.80 -0.64
CA SER A 268 2.26 -1.40 -1.04
C SER A 268 2.97 -1.15 -2.38
N ALA A 269 2.74 -2.01 -3.38
CA ALA A 269 3.34 -1.91 -4.72
C ALA A 269 2.35 -1.41 -5.78
N GLY A 270 1.08 -1.30 -5.42
CA GLY A 270 -0.01 -0.94 -6.32
C GLY A 270 -0.27 0.56 -6.38
N ASP A 271 -1.46 0.88 -6.88
CA ASP A 271 -1.90 2.24 -7.10
C ASP A 271 -2.11 2.97 -5.77
N LYS A 272 -1.90 4.29 -5.80
CA LYS A 272 -2.15 5.15 -4.65
C LYS A 272 -3.66 5.18 -4.39
N THR A 273 -4.09 4.89 -3.16
CA THR A 273 -5.49 5.09 -2.80
C THR A 273 -5.73 6.50 -2.28
N ALA A 274 -6.96 7.00 -2.43
CA ALA A 274 -7.33 8.36 -2.03
C ALA A 274 -7.34 8.57 -0.49
N ARG A 275 -7.39 7.50 0.31
CA ARG A 275 -7.56 7.58 1.77
C ARG A 275 -6.41 6.98 2.58
N SER A 276 -5.66 6.02 2.04
CA SER A 276 -4.53 5.42 2.78
C SER A 276 -3.58 4.66 1.86
N GLY A 277 -2.35 5.16 1.78
CA GLY A 277 -1.21 4.42 1.22
C GLY A 277 -1.38 3.91 -0.21
N TYR A 278 -0.73 2.80 -0.48
CA TYR A 278 -0.74 2.11 -1.75
C TYR A 278 -1.37 0.74 -1.59
N LYS A 279 -2.11 0.30 -2.61
CA LYS A 279 -2.63 -1.07 -2.68
C LYS A 279 -1.49 -2.09 -2.72
N ASP A 280 -1.79 -3.31 -2.33
CA ASP A 280 -0.89 -4.43 -2.53
C ASP A 280 -1.05 -4.95 -3.97
N GLN A 281 0.04 -5.41 -4.61
CA GLN A 281 -0.04 -6.11 -5.90
C GLN A 281 0.14 -7.60 -5.67
N ILE A 282 -0.71 -8.40 -6.32
CA ILE A 282 -0.71 -9.85 -6.19
C ILE A 282 -0.54 -10.48 -7.56
N TYR A 283 0.41 -11.39 -7.67
CA TYR A 283 0.62 -12.24 -8.84
C TYR A 283 0.40 -13.69 -8.45
N VAL A 284 -0.56 -14.37 -9.09
CA VAL A 284 -0.90 -15.77 -8.80
C VAL A 284 -0.49 -16.64 -9.98
N PHE A 285 0.35 -17.63 -9.70
CA PHE A 285 0.89 -18.57 -10.68
C PHE A 285 0.37 -19.97 -10.41
N ASN A 286 0.08 -20.73 -11.47
CA ASN A 286 -0.22 -22.15 -11.32
C ASN A 286 1.08 -22.94 -11.11
N LYS A 287 1.06 -23.93 -10.20
CA LYS A 287 2.22 -24.82 -10.03
C LYS A 287 2.64 -25.49 -11.35
N LYS A 288 1.69 -25.86 -12.19
CA LYS A 288 1.97 -26.52 -13.49
C LYS A 288 2.77 -25.63 -14.43
N ASP A 289 2.44 -24.35 -14.50
CA ASP A 289 3.16 -23.39 -15.35
C ASP A 289 4.57 -23.11 -14.78
N ILE A 290 4.72 -23.03 -13.46
CA ILE A 290 6.04 -22.92 -12.82
C ILE A 290 6.92 -24.14 -13.13
N ALA A 291 6.37 -25.35 -13.01
CA ALA A 291 7.11 -26.58 -13.32
C ALA A 291 7.47 -26.67 -14.82
N ALA A 292 6.58 -26.19 -15.71
CA ALA A 292 6.89 -26.09 -17.14
C ALA A 292 8.01 -25.07 -17.40
N CYS A 293 8.07 -23.98 -16.64
CA CYS A 293 9.15 -22.98 -16.75
C CYS A 293 10.48 -23.56 -16.28
N ALA A 294 10.48 -24.27 -15.15
CA ALA A 294 11.66 -24.90 -14.57
C ALA A 294 12.23 -26.07 -15.39
N ASN A 295 11.47 -26.57 -16.36
CA ASN A 295 11.89 -27.59 -17.31
C ASN A 295 12.09 -27.01 -18.72
N ASP A 296 12.31 -25.69 -18.83
CA ASP A 296 12.55 -24.95 -20.08
C ASP A 296 11.44 -25.07 -21.14
N SER A 297 10.25 -25.55 -20.76
CA SER A 297 9.11 -25.71 -21.68
C SER A 297 8.40 -24.39 -21.95
N ILE A 298 8.48 -23.44 -21.01
CA ILE A 298 8.06 -22.05 -21.19
C ILE A 298 9.13 -21.11 -20.64
N THR A 299 9.19 -19.88 -21.15
CA THR A 299 10.13 -18.86 -20.66
C THR A 299 9.53 -18.05 -19.51
N SER A 300 10.38 -17.38 -18.71
CA SER A 300 9.96 -16.49 -17.62
C SER A 300 8.92 -15.44 -18.08
N SER A 301 9.08 -14.88 -19.28
CA SER A 301 8.12 -13.95 -19.88
C SER A 301 6.75 -14.57 -20.19
N LYS A 302 6.71 -15.86 -20.56
CA LYS A 302 5.44 -16.60 -20.74
C LYS A 302 4.82 -17.00 -19.40
N LEU A 303 5.64 -17.22 -18.37
CA LEU A 303 5.15 -17.49 -17.02
C LEU A 303 4.49 -16.25 -16.42
N SER A 304 5.11 -15.07 -16.57
CA SER A 304 4.53 -13.81 -16.09
C SER A 304 3.23 -13.44 -16.79
N SER A 305 3.11 -13.68 -18.11
CA SER A 305 1.87 -13.37 -18.85
C SER A 305 0.69 -14.30 -18.53
N LYS A 306 0.97 -15.53 -18.09
CA LYS A 306 -0.04 -16.48 -17.61
C LYS A 306 -0.48 -16.22 -16.17
N ALA A 307 0.24 -15.39 -15.44
CA ALA A 307 -0.07 -15.08 -14.06
C ALA A 307 -1.36 -14.26 -13.96
N ILE A 308 -2.19 -14.54 -12.97
CA ILE A 308 -3.31 -13.67 -12.63
C ILE A 308 -2.75 -12.53 -11.80
N HIS A 309 -2.86 -11.30 -12.32
CA HIS A 309 -2.39 -10.09 -11.66
C HIS A 309 -3.56 -9.21 -11.23
N TYR A 310 -3.60 -8.81 -9.96
CA TYR A 310 -4.59 -7.88 -9.42
C TYR A 310 -4.02 -7.04 -8.28
N GLN A 311 -4.76 -6.00 -7.89
CA GLN A 311 -4.40 -5.13 -6.77
C GLN A 311 -5.51 -5.11 -5.72
N PHE A 312 -5.14 -5.10 -4.44
CA PHE A 312 -6.07 -5.04 -3.31
C PHE A 312 -5.73 -3.89 -2.36
#